data_AF-A0A7S0GXM9-F1
#
_entry.id   AF-A0A7S0GXM9-F1
#
_cell.length_a   1.000
_cell.length_b   1.000
_cell.length_c   1.000
_cell.angle_alpha   90.00
_cell.angle_beta   90.00
_cell.angle_gamma   90.00
#
_symmetry.space_group_name_H-M   'P 1'
#
loop_
_entity.id
_entity.type
_entity.pdbx_description
1 polymer ?
#
loop_
_entity_poly.entity_id
_entity_poly.type
_entity_poly.pdbx_seq_one_letter_code
_entity_poly.pdbx_strand_id
1 'polypeptide(L)'
;MRANLLDADDEARARQRAMDNLGSLMASGQAGALQSVPPDLLPMLLRLPSTSGNVDALRSCAEGIDDWKASLARGLLPRSETKWPDDPVFREALLDALGDLDMARFTRQFPPVLDTLMKNILDILYVYEQQKVDEDGEEDDMPRAPQQDGGGSSENGEDGEPEDGDPEGDGGGGGDEGDD
;
A
#
# COMPACT_ATOMS: atom_id res chain seq x y z
N MET A 1 19.41 15.46 15.89
CA MET A 1 18.09 15.24 15.26
C MET A 1 18.34 14.60 13.91
N ARG A 2 17.72 13.45 13.64
CA ARG A 2 17.72 12.83 12.31
C ARG A 2 16.76 13.63 11.41
N ALA A 3 17.18 13.95 10.19
CA ALA A 3 16.24 14.42 9.17
C ALA A 3 15.41 13.21 8.72
N ASN A 4 14.08 13.31 8.85
CA ASN A 4 13.16 12.30 8.32
C ASN A 4 13.28 12.25 6.80
N LEU A 5 13.19 11.07 6.20
CA LEU A 5 13.24 10.93 4.73
C LEU A 5 11.86 11.13 4.08
N LEU A 6 10.80 11.10 4.88
CA LEU A 6 9.44 11.35 4.42
C LEU A 6 9.21 12.85 4.18
N ASP A 7 8.41 13.17 3.17
CA ASP A 7 7.88 14.52 3.01
C ASP A 7 6.80 14.83 4.07
N ALA A 8 6.25 16.05 4.05
CA ALA A 8 5.31 16.49 5.07
C ALA A 8 3.98 15.72 5.04
N ASP A 9 3.53 15.31 3.85
CA ASP A 9 2.25 14.64 3.65
C ASP A 9 2.37 13.15 4.03
N ASP A 10 3.45 12.50 3.57
CA ASP A 10 3.80 11.13 3.94
C ASP A 10 4.02 10.98 5.44
N GLU A 11 4.69 11.95 6.08
CA GLU A 11 4.89 11.92 7.54
C GLU A 11 3.57 12.06 8.30
N ALA A 12 2.65 12.89 7.82
CA ALA A 12 1.32 13.02 8.42
C ALA A 12 0.53 11.72 8.30
N ARG A 13 0.55 11.09 7.11
CA ARG A 13 -0.12 9.81 6.83
C ARG A 13 0.47 8.68 7.66
N ALA A 14 1.80 8.59 7.71
CA ALA A 14 2.55 7.64 8.54
C ALA A 14 2.16 7.77 10.02
N ARG A 15 2.12 9.00 10.54
CA ARG A 15 1.77 9.27 11.93
C ARG A 15 0.33 8.89 12.25
N GLN A 16 -0.60 9.22 11.36
CA GLN A 16 -2.01 8.83 11.53
C GLN A 16 -2.15 7.31 11.57
N ARG A 17 -1.54 6.59 10.63
CA ARG A 17 -1.55 5.12 10.60
C ARG A 17 -0.95 4.50 11.87
N ALA A 18 0.16 5.06 12.36
CA ALA A 18 0.74 4.60 13.62
C ALA A 18 -0.21 4.77 14.81
N MET A 19 -0.97 5.88 14.87
CA MET A 19 -1.98 6.10 15.91
C MET A 19 -3.14 5.11 15.79
N ASP A 20 -3.62 4.86 14.57
CA ASP A 20 -4.73 3.94 14.33
C ASP A 20 -4.33 2.49 14.69
N ASN A 21 -3.13 2.06 14.28
CA ASN A 21 -2.59 0.76 14.63
C ASN A 21 -2.39 0.62 16.14
N LEU A 22 -1.85 1.64 16.80
CA LEU A 22 -1.73 1.64 18.26
C LEU A 22 -3.09 1.55 18.95
N GLY A 23 -4.08 2.33 18.49
CA GLY A 23 -5.44 2.30 19.01
C GLY A 23 -6.08 0.92 18.90
N SER A 24 -5.93 0.28 17.74
CA SER A 24 -6.41 -1.09 17.48
C SER A 24 -5.75 -2.12 18.41
N LEU A 25 -4.43 -2.04 18.60
CA LEU A 25 -3.68 -2.93 19.50
C LEU A 25 -4.06 -2.75 20.98
N MET A 26 -4.35 -1.51 21.39
CA MET A 26 -4.82 -1.22 22.74
C MET A 26 -6.24 -1.76 22.95
N ALA A 27 -7.12 -1.61 21.96
CA ALA A 27 -8.50 -2.10 22.01
C ALA A 27 -8.58 -3.64 21.99
N SER A 28 -7.67 -4.32 21.28
CA SER A 28 -7.61 -5.78 21.24
C SER A 28 -7.04 -6.43 22.51
N GLY A 29 -6.56 -5.62 23.47
CA GLY A 29 -5.91 -6.11 24.70
C GLY A 29 -4.49 -6.66 24.47
N GLN A 30 -3.92 -6.46 23.30
CA GLN A 30 -2.61 -6.99 22.91
C GLN A 30 -1.45 -6.03 23.20
N ALA A 31 -1.69 -4.96 23.96
CA ALA A 31 -0.69 -3.97 24.36
C ALA A 31 0.59 -4.57 24.99
N GLY A 32 0.49 -5.74 25.61
CA GLY A 32 1.65 -6.45 26.16
C GLY A 32 2.73 -6.79 25.13
N ALA A 33 2.35 -6.97 23.86
CA ALA A 33 3.30 -7.25 22.79
C ALA A 33 4.18 -6.04 22.40
N LEU A 34 3.78 -4.83 22.79
CA LEU A 34 4.58 -3.61 22.57
C LEU A 34 5.82 -3.58 23.46
N GLN A 35 5.84 -4.34 24.57
CA GLN A 35 6.94 -4.31 25.55
C GLN A 35 8.23 -4.95 25.02
N SER A 36 8.12 -5.85 24.04
CA SER A 36 9.28 -6.50 23.41
C SER A 36 9.91 -5.66 22.30
N VAL A 37 9.29 -4.54 21.91
CA VAL A 37 9.76 -3.69 20.81
C VAL A 37 10.54 -2.50 21.36
N PRO A 38 11.72 -2.17 20.81
CA PRO A 38 12.46 -0.98 21.22
C PRO A 38 11.61 0.30 21.07
N PRO A 39 11.54 1.17 22.10
CA PRO A 39 10.62 2.31 22.14
C PRO A 39 10.92 3.36 21.07
N ASP A 40 12.15 3.42 20.55
CA ASP A 40 12.54 4.34 19.49
C ASP A 40 12.22 3.81 18.08
N LEU A 41 12.00 2.49 17.94
CA LEU A 41 11.59 1.86 16.68
C LEU A 41 10.08 1.66 16.62
N LEU A 42 9.41 1.53 17.77
CA LEU A 42 7.98 1.26 17.85
C LEU A 42 7.13 2.23 17.00
N PRO A 43 7.31 3.57 17.05
CA PRO A 43 6.53 4.48 16.21
C PRO A 43 6.75 4.25 14.71
N MET A 44 7.96 3.86 14.31
CA MET A 44 8.32 3.61 12.91
C MET A 44 7.80 2.26 12.41
N LEU A 45 7.72 1.28 13.29
CA LEU A 45 7.11 -0.01 12.99
C LEU A 45 5.59 0.12 12.89
N LEU A 46 4.94 0.81 13.82
CA LEU A 46 3.49 0.98 13.83
C LEU A 46 2.94 1.72 12.60
N ARG A 47 3.75 2.51 11.88
CA ARG A 47 3.32 3.12 10.61
C ARG A 47 3.45 2.18 9.41
N LEU A 48 4.17 1.07 9.50
CA LEU A 48 4.38 0.17 8.36
C LEU A 48 3.07 -0.54 8.00
N PRO A 49 2.64 -0.51 6.73
CA PRO A 49 1.53 -1.31 6.26
C PRO A 49 1.59 -2.80 6.62
N SER A 50 2.75 -3.43 6.53
CA SER A 50 2.97 -4.85 6.85
C SER A 50 2.64 -5.23 8.30
N THR A 51 2.63 -4.27 9.23
CA THR A 51 2.35 -4.52 10.66
C THR A 51 0.93 -4.13 11.08
N SER A 52 0.11 -3.63 10.16
CA SER A 52 -1.20 -3.06 10.49
C SER A 52 -2.14 -4.09 11.11
N GLY A 53 -2.58 -3.81 12.35
CA GLY A 53 -3.45 -4.69 13.12
C GLY A 53 -2.88 -6.08 13.44
N ASN A 54 -1.59 -6.33 13.18
CA ASN A 54 -0.98 -7.66 13.30
C ASN A 54 0.22 -7.64 14.26
N VAL A 55 -0.02 -8.13 15.47
CA VAL A 55 0.99 -8.21 16.55
C VAL A 55 2.14 -9.15 16.19
N ASP A 56 1.85 -10.27 15.56
CA ASP A 56 2.87 -11.25 15.22
C ASP A 56 3.79 -10.70 14.13
N ALA A 57 3.23 -9.98 13.15
CA ALA A 57 4.01 -9.24 12.15
C ALA A 57 4.87 -8.14 12.80
N LEU A 58 4.32 -7.38 13.75
CA LEU A 58 5.07 -6.36 14.49
C LEU A 58 6.26 -6.97 15.25
N ARG A 59 6.06 -8.11 15.93
CA ARG A 59 7.12 -8.82 16.64
C ARG A 59 8.16 -9.36 15.67
N SER A 60 7.73 -10.02 14.60
CA SER A 60 8.62 -10.55 13.56
C SER A 60 9.49 -9.46 12.93
N CYS A 61 8.92 -8.27 12.67
CA CYS A 61 9.67 -7.12 12.20
C CYS A 61 10.72 -6.64 13.23
N ALA A 62 10.35 -6.55 14.51
CA ALA A 62 11.29 -6.15 15.56
C ALA A 62 12.46 -7.14 15.69
N GLU A 63 12.19 -8.45 15.68
CA GLU A 63 13.20 -9.50 15.69
C GLU A 63 14.11 -9.41 14.46
N GLY A 64 13.53 -9.23 13.26
CA GLY A 64 14.28 -9.08 12.02
C GLY A 64 15.19 -7.85 12.02
N ILE A 65 14.74 -6.73 12.56
CA ILE A 65 15.56 -5.52 12.72
C ILE A 65 16.74 -5.77 13.66
N ASP A 66 16.52 -6.47 14.78
CA ASP A 66 17.59 -6.80 15.73
C ASP A 66 18.64 -7.72 15.10
N ASP A 67 18.22 -8.70 14.31
CA ASP A 67 19.12 -9.58 13.54
C ASP A 67 19.95 -8.80 12.50
N TRP A 68 19.31 -7.86 11.80
CA TRP A 68 19.98 -6.98 10.84
C TRP A 68 20.98 -6.05 11.53
N LYS A 69 20.58 -5.43 12.64
CA LYS A 69 21.45 -4.61 13.49
C LYS A 69 22.66 -5.41 13.98
N ALA A 70 22.44 -6.62 14.47
CA ALA A 70 23.50 -7.49 14.96
C ALA A 70 24.51 -7.86 13.85
N SER A 71 24.02 -8.10 12.63
CA SER A 71 24.86 -8.39 11.46
C SER A 71 25.71 -7.17 11.07
N LEU A 72 25.06 -6.02 10.88
CA LEU A 72 25.72 -4.77 10.47
C LEU A 72 26.69 -4.24 11.52
N ALA A 73 26.40 -4.42 12.82
CA ALA A 73 27.31 -4.08 13.91
C ALA A 73 28.61 -4.91 13.87
N ARG A 74 28.54 -6.16 13.39
CA ARG A 74 29.71 -7.03 13.18
C ARG A 74 30.44 -6.75 11.86
N GLY A 75 29.90 -5.85 11.05
CA GLY A 75 30.38 -5.52 9.72
C GLY A 75 30.10 -6.58 8.68
N LEU A 76 28.98 -7.28 8.84
CA LEU A 76 28.47 -8.27 7.90
C LEU A 76 27.13 -7.77 7.35
N LEU A 77 26.87 -8.02 6.07
CA LEU A 77 25.52 -7.86 5.55
C LEU A 77 24.60 -8.93 6.17
N PRO A 78 23.33 -8.60 6.42
CA PRO A 78 22.33 -9.59 6.79
C PRO A 78 22.26 -10.71 5.74
N ARG A 79 21.96 -11.93 6.18
CA ARG A 79 21.80 -13.07 5.26
C ARG A 79 20.48 -12.95 4.52
N SER A 80 20.43 -13.38 3.26
CA SER A 80 19.19 -13.46 2.48
C SER A 80 18.12 -14.36 3.10
N GLU A 81 18.51 -15.29 3.97
CA GLU A 81 17.62 -16.15 4.76
C GLU A 81 16.87 -15.40 5.89
N THR A 82 17.26 -14.16 6.20
CA THR A 82 16.52 -13.34 7.15
C THR A 82 15.15 -12.97 6.56
N LYS A 83 14.10 -13.13 7.36
CA LYS A 83 12.71 -12.97 6.89
C LYS A 83 12.27 -11.52 6.70
N TRP A 84 13.04 -10.56 7.22
CA TRP A 84 12.74 -9.14 7.16
C TRP A 84 13.69 -8.42 6.20
N PRO A 85 13.23 -7.42 5.43
CA PRO A 85 11.83 -7.09 5.15
C PRO A 85 11.08 -8.25 4.48
N ASP A 86 9.75 -8.33 4.63
CA ASP A 86 8.97 -9.51 4.21
C ASP A 86 9.02 -9.75 2.69
N ASP A 87 9.01 -8.69 1.88
CA ASP A 87 9.11 -8.77 0.43
C ASP A 87 10.53 -9.17 -0.01
N PRO A 88 10.70 -10.34 -0.68
CA PRO A 88 12.01 -10.84 -1.07
C PRO A 88 12.69 -9.99 -2.14
N VAL A 89 11.93 -9.40 -3.08
CA VAL A 89 12.49 -8.60 -4.17
C VAL A 89 13.04 -7.29 -3.61
N PHE A 90 12.29 -6.63 -2.74
CA PHE A 90 12.76 -5.44 -2.04
C PHE A 90 13.97 -5.77 -1.16
N ARG A 91 13.92 -6.88 -0.42
CA ARG A 91 15.01 -7.31 0.47
C ARG A 91 16.31 -7.55 -0.29
N GLU A 92 16.27 -8.23 -1.43
CA GLU A 92 17.45 -8.48 -2.27
C GLU A 92 18.03 -7.17 -2.81
N ALA A 93 17.19 -6.30 -3.39
CA ALA A 93 17.64 -4.99 -3.89
C ALA A 93 18.26 -4.12 -2.78
N LEU A 94 17.70 -4.16 -1.57
CA LEU A 94 18.24 -3.44 -0.43
C LEU A 94 19.60 -4.01 0.02
N LEU A 95 19.76 -5.34 0.03
CA LEU A 95 21.03 -5.98 0.37
C LEU A 95 22.12 -5.64 -0.65
N ASP A 96 21.79 -5.64 -1.94
CA ASP A 96 22.70 -5.24 -3.01
C ASP A 96 23.14 -3.77 -2.83
N ALA A 97 22.19 -2.85 -2.60
CA ALA A 97 22.50 -1.44 -2.37
C ALA A 97 23.38 -1.22 -1.11
N LEU A 98 23.11 -1.94 -0.02
CA LEU A 98 23.95 -1.89 1.18
C LEU A 98 25.36 -2.45 0.93
N GLY A 99 25.48 -3.45 0.05
CA GLY A 99 26.75 -4.02 -0.39
C GLY A 99 27.56 -3.05 -1.23
N ASP A 100 26.96 -2.46 -2.26
CA ASP A 100 27.59 -1.49 -3.16
C ASP A 100 28.11 -0.26 -2.42
N LEU A 101 27.41 0.14 -1.35
CA LEU A 101 27.78 1.26 -0.49
C LEU A 101 28.75 0.89 0.64
N ASP A 102 29.20 -0.37 0.74
CA ASP A 102 30.05 -0.87 1.83
C ASP A 102 29.46 -0.61 3.23
N MET A 103 28.13 -0.58 3.36
CA MET A 103 27.44 -0.15 4.59
C MET A 103 27.77 -1.04 5.78
N ALA A 104 27.94 -2.34 5.58
CA ALA A 104 28.35 -3.25 6.65
C ALA A 104 29.70 -2.83 7.26
N ARG A 105 30.72 -2.61 6.43
CA ARG A 105 32.04 -2.17 6.92
C ARG A 105 31.94 -0.79 7.59
N PHE A 106 31.15 0.11 7.00
CA PHE A 106 30.96 1.46 7.49
C PHE A 106 30.30 1.50 8.88
N THR A 107 29.21 0.77 9.10
CA THR A 107 28.50 0.72 10.39
C THR A 107 29.33 0.08 11.49
N ARG A 108 30.21 -0.86 11.15
CA ARG A 108 31.20 -1.40 12.10
C ARG A 108 32.22 -0.36 12.53
N GLN A 109 32.69 0.46 11.59
CA GLN A 109 33.68 1.50 11.86
C GLN A 109 33.07 2.70 12.61
N PHE A 110 31.80 2.99 12.35
CA PHE A 110 31.07 4.10 12.96
C PHE A 110 29.75 3.60 13.60
N PRO A 111 29.82 2.95 14.78
CA PRO A 111 28.64 2.39 15.45
C PRO A 111 27.46 3.37 15.63
N PRO A 112 27.67 4.67 15.93
CA PRO A 112 26.56 5.62 16.06
C PRO A 112 25.71 5.79 14.79
N VAL A 113 26.24 5.45 13.61
CA VAL A 113 25.49 5.59 12.35
C VAL A 113 24.52 4.43 12.15
N LEU A 114 24.75 3.27 12.76
CA LEU A 114 23.92 2.09 12.59
C LEU A 114 22.45 2.37 12.92
N ASP A 115 22.18 3.03 14.05
CA ASP A 115 20.80 3.35 14.44
C ASP A 115 20.13 4.31 13.47
N THR A 116 20.90 5.23 12.87
CA THR A 116 20.37 6.15 11.86
C THR A 116 20.11 5.42 10.54
N LEU A 117 20.99 4.51 10.14
CA LEU A 117 20.81 3.66 8.96
C LEU A 117 19.54 2.81 9.09
N MET A 118 19.33 2.13 10.23
CA MET A 118 18.13 1.31 10.42
C MET A 118 16.84 2.14 10.33
N LYS A 119 16.86 3.34 10.90
CA LYS A 119 15.73 4.27 10.79
C LYS A 119 15.51 4.71 9.33
N ASN A 120 16.58 4.96 8.57
CA ASN A 120 16.49 5.25 7.14
C ASN A 120 15.90 4.08 6.35
N ILE A 121 16.32 2.85 6.63
CA ILE A 121 15.76 1.65 6.00
C ILE A 121 14.26 1.55 6.28
N LEU A 122 13.82 1.84 7.51
CA LEU A 122 12.40 1.84 7.87
C LEU A 122 11.57 2.96 7.20
N ASP A 123 12.16 4.11 6.89
CA ASP A 123 11.47 5.12 6.06
C ASP A 123 11.34 4.64 4.62
N ILE A 124 12.40 4.09 4.03
CA ILE A 124 12.38 3.56 2.66
C ILE A 124 11.38 2.42 2.55
N LEU A 125 11.34 1.52 3.53
CA LEU A 125 10.37 0.44 3.59
C LEU A 125 8.93 0.95 3.70
N TYR A 126 8.69 1.99 4.52
CA TYR A 126 7.37 2.61 4.60
C TYR A 126 6.91 3.14 3.24
N VAL A 127 7.76 3.90 2.55
CA VAL A 127 7.44 4.46 1.23
C VAL A 127 7.15 3.34 0.22
N TYR A 128 7.99 2.31 0.20
CA TYR A 128 7.80 1.15 -0.68
C TYR A 128 6.47 0.43 -0.42
N GLU A 129 6.17 0.10 0.84
CA GLU A 129 4.93 -0.58 1.20
C GLU A 129 3.70 0.30 0.93
N GLN A 130 3.82 1.61 1.14
CA GLN A 130 2.73 2.55 0.89
C GLN A 130 2.43 2.67 -0.61
N GLN A 131 3.46 2.72 -1.45
CA GLN A 131 3.31 2.69 -2.92
C GLN A 131 2.58 1.43 -3.38
N LYS A 132 2.94 0.25 -2.86
CA LYS A 132 2.22 -0.99 -3.20
C LYS A 132 0.76 -0.95 -2.78
N VAL A 133 0.46 -0.45 -1.57
CA VAL A 133 -0.93 -0.33 -1.10
C VAL A 133 -1.75 0.61 -1.97
N ASP A 134 -1.15 1.71 -2.43
CA ASP A 134 -1.83 2.67 -3.30
C ASP A 134 -2.01 2.09 -4.72
N GLU A 135 -1.01 1.40 -5.29
CA GLU A 135 -1.11 0.69 -6.58
C GLU A 135 -2.18 -0.43 -6.55
N ASP A 136 -2.19 -1.27 -5.50
CA ASP A 136 -3.17 -2.35 -5.34
C ASP A 136 -4.60 -1.81 -5.13
N GLY A 137 -4.74 -0.63 -4.52
CA GLY A 137 -6.04 0.02 -4.29
C GLY A 137 -6.64 0.70 -5.53
N GLU A 138 -5.80 1.15 -6.46
CA GLU A 138 -6.24 1.77 -7.72
C GLU A 138 -6.85 0.76 -8.72
N GLU A 139 -6.50 -0.53 -8.62
CA GLU A 139 -7.06 -1.58 -9.48
C GLU A 139 -8.55 -1.87 -9.19
N ASP A 140 -9.01 -1.69 -7.94
CA ASP A 140 -10.40 -1.95 -7.51
C ASP A 140 -11.39 -0.85 -7.96
N ASP A 141 -10.92 0.37 -8.27
CA ASP A 141 -11.74 1.51 -8.67
C ASP A 141 -11.95 1.64 -10.20
N MET A 142 -11.43 0.70 -11.01
CA MET A 142 -11.74 0.65 -12.43
C MET A 142 -13.21 0.25 -12.65
N PRO A 143 -14.06 1.11 -13.24
CA PRO A 143 -15.44 0.74 -13.52
C PRO A 143 -15.45 -0.46 -14.47
N ARG A 144 -15.97 -1.58 -13.96
CA ARG A 144 -16.20 -2.80 -14.74
C ARG A 144 -17.00 -2.40 -15.98
N ALA A 145 -16.38 -2.45 -17.16
CA ALA A 145 -17.05 -2.11 -18.41
C ALA A 145 -18.36 -2.92 -18.48
N PRO A 146 -19.51 -2.28 -18.79
CA PRO A 146 -20.77 -3.00 -18.83
C PRO A 146 -20.64 -4.13 -19.84
N GLN A 147 -20.80 -5.36 -19.35
CA GLN A 147 -20.90 -6.56 -20.15
C GLN A 147 -22.04 -6.33 -21.15
N GLN A 148 -21.73 -6.02 -22.41
CA GLN A 148 -22.72 -6.13 -23.47
C GLN A 148 -23.07 -7.61 -23.58
N ASP A 149 -24.21 -7.98 -23.00
CA ASP A 149 -24.90 -9.24 -23.28
C ASP A 149 -25.34 -9.22 -24.76
N GLY A 150 -24.39 -9.54 -25.63
CA GLY A 150 -24.60 -9.86 -27.03
C GLY A 150 -24.82 -11.35 -27.19
N GLY A 151 -26.09 -11.75 -27.32
CA GLY A 151 -26.52 -13.08 -27.77
C GLY A 151 -27.96 -13.33 -27.28
N GLY A 152 -28.99 -13.47 -28.10
CA GLY A 152 -29.05 -13.97 -29.47
C GLY A 152 -29.89 -15.24 -29.49
N SER A 153 -31.13 -15.12 -29.97
CA SER A 153 -32.10 -16.17 -30.34
C SER A 153 -32.95 -16.77 -29.21
N SER A 154 -34.28 -16.63 -29.26
CA SER A 154 -35.13 -17.49 -30.09
C SER A 154 -36.63 -17.14 -29.97
N GLU A 155 -37.31 -17.27 -31.10
CA GLU A 155 -38.67 -17.83 -31.26
C GLU A 155 -39.86 -17.05 -30.68
N ASN A 156 -40.58 -16.37 -31.58
CA ASN A 156 -42.01 -16.63 -31.79
C ASN A 156 -42.39 -16.18 -33.21
N GLY A 157 -42.70 -17.16 -34.05
CA GLY A 157 -43.42 -16.96 -35.30
C GLY A 157 -44.90 -17.25 -35.06
N GLU A 158 -45.76 -16.36 -35.55
CA GLU A 158 -47.23 -16.41 -35.73
C GLU A 158 -47.63 -14.93 -35.81
N ASP A 159 -48.29 -14.37 -36.82
CA ASP A 159 -48.87 -14.82 -38.08
C ASP A 159 -48.84 -13.59 -38.99
N GLY A 160 -48.69 -13.79 -40.30
CA GLY A 160 -48.78 -12.71 -41.27
C GLY A 160 -50.21 -12.51 -41.75
N GLU A 161 -50.65 -11.27 -41.85
CA GLU A 161 -51.44 -10.78 -42.99
C GLU A 161 -51.23 -9.25 -43.14
N PRO A 162 -51.09 -8.72 -44.38
CA PRO A 162 -50.73 -7.33 -44.62
C PRO A 162 -51.97 -6.47 -44.90
N GLU A 163 -52.01 -5.24 -44.39
CA GLU A 163 -52.84 -4.18 -44.96
C GLU A 163 -51.97 -2.97 -45.29
N ASP A 164 -51.75 -2.78 -46.59
CA ASP A 164 -51.31 -1.54 -47.21
C ASP A 164 -52.36 -0.45 -46.98
N GLY A 165 -51.94 0.73 -46.54
CA GLY A 165 -52.82 1.89 -46.43
C GLY A 165 -52.15 3.16 -45.91
N ASP A 166 -51.34 3.81 -46.74
CA ASP A 166 -51.10 5.27 -46.70
C ASP A 166 -51.96 5.93 -47.80
N PRO A 167 -52.26 7.25 -47.81
CA PRO A 167 -51.89 8.35 -46.90
C PRO A 167 -53.03 9.38 -46.62
N GLU A 168 -52.66 10.50 -45.95
CA GLU A 168 -53.23 11.87 -45.99
C GLU A 168 -54.19 12.38 -44.89
N GLY A 169 -53.92 13.63 -44.46
CA GLY A 169 -54.80 14.53 -43.70
C GLY A 169 -54.09 15.20 -42.52
N ASP A 170 -53.18 16.16 -42.72
CA ASP A 170 -53.42 17.61 -42.86
C ASP A 170 -53.82 18.34 -41.56
N GLY A 171 -53.10 19.45 -41.31
CA GLY A 171 -53.36 20.46 -40.28
C GLY A 171 -52.39 20.39 -39.08
N GLY A 172 -51.45 21.31 -38.85
CA GLY A 172 -51.30 22.68 -39.33
C GLY A 172 -51.17 23.64 -38.13
N GLY A 173 -50.03 24.33 -38.01
CA GLY A 173 -49.79 25.52 -37.18
C GLY A 173 -49.38 25.26 -35.73
N GLY A 174 -48.36 25.89 -35.13
CA GLY A 174 -47.62 27.12 -35.47
C GLY A 174 -47.53 28.03 -34.24
N GLY A 175 -46.32 28.58 -33.99
CA GLY A 175 -45.97 29.55 -32.92
C GLY A 175 -45.17 28.87 -31.80
N ASP A 176 -43.87 29.07 -31.59
CA ASP A 176 -42.97 30.25 -31.64
C ASP A 176 -43.42 31.45 -30.80
N GLU A 177 -42.42 32.14 -30.23
CA GLU A 177 -42.42 33.18 -29.18
C GLU A 177 -42.30 32.57 -27.75
N GLY A 178 -41.18 32.64 -27.01
CA GLY A 178 -40.08 33.61 -27.03
C GLY A 178 -40.49 34.86 -26.26
N ASP A 179 -40.03 35.03 -25.01
CA ASP A 179 -39.84 36.35 -24.39
C ASP A 179 -38.90 36.25 -23.17
N ASP A 180 -37.92 37.16 -23.18
CA ASP A 180 -36.94 37.66 -22.19
C ASP A 180 -36.90 37.11 -20.74
#